data_AF-A0A7K2XWG5-F1
#
_entry.id   AF-A0A7K2XWG5-F1
#
_cell.length_a   1.000
_cell.length_b   1.000
_cell.length_c   1.000
_cell.angle_alpha   90.00
_cell.angle_beta   90.00
_cell.angle_gamma   90.00
#
_symmetry.space_group_name_H-M   'P 1'
#
loop_
_entity.id
_entity.type
_entity.pdbx_description
1 polymer ?
#
loop_
_entity_poly.entity_id
_entity_poly.type
_entity_poly.pdbx_seq_one_letter_code
_entity_poly.pdbx_strand_id
1 'polypeptide(L)' 'MTEAGTALGYEQARDELIEVVRKLEAGGTSLEDSLALWERGEELAKVCRHWLEGARARLDSALAAREPAEEE' A
#
# COMPACT_ATOMS: atom_id res chain seq x y z
N MET A 1 15.94 11.06 -7.21
CA MET A 1 16.68 10.07 -6.39
C MET A 1 15.65 9.13 -5.80
N THR A 2 15.31 8.06 -6.50
CA THR A 2 14.44 6.99 -5.99
C THR A 2 15.32 6.06 -5.16
N GLU A 3 15.12 6.07 -3.85
CA GLU A 3 15.88 5.21 -2.93
C GLU A 3 15.60 3.75 -3.25
N ALA A 4 16.64 3.07 -3.75
CA ALA A 4 16.71 1.63 -3.89
C ALA A 4 17.05 1.02 -2.52
N GLY A 5 16.11 0.26 -1.95
CA GLY A 5 16.28 -0.44 -0.67
C GLY A 5 15.06 -1.30 -0.30
N THR A 6 15.01 -2.51 -0.86
CA THR A 6 14.32 -3.72 -0.33
C THR A 6 12.78 -3.75 -0.20
N ALA A 7 12.04 -2.65 -0.36
CA ALA A 7 10.57 -2.66 -0.37
C ALA A 7 10.00 -2.12 -1.69
N LEU A 8 8.97 -2.77 -2.25
CA LEU A 8 8.22 -2.26 -3.40
C LEU A 8 7.70 -0.83 -3.10
N GLY A 9 7.92 0.09 -4.04
CA GLY A 9 7.32 1.42 -3.96
C GLY A 9 5.79 1.35 -4.01
N TYR A 10 5.11 2.30 -3.39
CA TYR A 10 3.64 2.32 -3.29
C TYR A 10 2.95 2.15 -4.66
N GLU A 11 3.34 2.92 -5.66
CA GLU A 11 2.72 2.87 -6.99
C GLU A 11 2.88 1.50 -7.65
N GLN A 12 4.07 0.91 -7.51
CA GLN A 12 4.33 -0.40 -8.07
C GLN A 12 3.58 -1.52 -7.33
N ALA A 13 3.48 -1.44 -5.99
CA ALA A 13 2.68 -2.37 -5.20
C ALA A 13 1.18 -2.26 -5.54
N ARG A 14 0.68 -1.03 -5.75
CA ARG A 14 -0.69 -0.77 -6.17
C ARG A 14 -0.97 -1.33 -7.56
N ASP A 15 -0.08 -1.09 -8.52
CA ASP A 15 -0.27 -1.53 -9.89
C ASP A 15 -0.25 -3.07 -9.97
N GLU A 16 0.65 -3.72 -9.22
CA GLU A 16 0.65 -5.18 -9.11
C GLU A 16 -0.62 -5.72 -8.44
N LEU A 17 -1.13 -5.04 -7.40
CA LEU A 17 -2.38 -5.42 -6.73
C LEU A 17 -3.58 -5.34 -7.68
N ILE A 18 -3.63 -4.31 -8.54
CA ILE A 18 -4.66 -4.16 -9.57
C ILE A 18 -4.61 -5.34 -10.54
N GLU A 19 -3.42 -5.76 -10.98
CA GLU A 19 -3.27 -6.92 -11.86
C GLU A 19 -3.70 -8.24 -11.20
N VAL A 20 -3.40 -8.42 -9.91
CA VAL A 20 -3.85 -9.58 -9.13
C VAL A 20 -5.38 -9.62 -9.05
N VAL A 21 -6.01 -8.49 -8.71
CA VAL A 21 -7.48 -8.39 -8.65
C VAL A 21 -8.11 -8.67 -10.00
N ARG A 22 -7.58 -8.10 -11.09
CA ARG A 22 -8.05 -8.34 -12.46
C ARG A 22 -8.02 -9.83 -12.82
N LYS A 23 -6.97 -10.56 -12.44
CA LYS A 23 -6.85 -12.00 -12.68
C LYS A 23 -7.86 -12.81 -11.87
N LEU A 24 -8.07 -12.44 -10.60
CA LEU A 24 -9.08 -13.07 -9.75
C LEU A 24 -10.50 -12.85 -10.30
N GLU A 25 -10.80 -11.64 -10.76
CA GLU A 25 -12.10 -11.27 -11.34
C GLU A 25 -12.36 -11.92 -12.69
N ALA A 26 -11.33 -12.08 -13.52
CA ALA A 26 -11.43 -12.78 -14.80
C ALA A 26 -11.84 -14.26 -14.63
N GLY A 27 -11.46 -14.86 -13.49
CA GLY A 27 -11.69 -16.28 -13.22
C GLY A 27 -10.96 -17.19 -14.20
N GLY A 28 -11.37 -18.46 -14.28
CA GLY A 28 -10.76 -19.45 -15.19
C GLY A 28 -9.41 -20.01 -14.71
N THR A 29 -8.97 -19.63 -13.51
CA THR A 29 -7.79 -20.18 -12.82
C THR A 29 -8.17 -21.35 -11.93
N SER A 30 -7.22 -22.23 -11.64
CA SER A 30 -7.44 -23.31 -10.66
C SER A 30 -7.65 -22.74 -9.25
N LEU A 31 -8.16 -23.56 -8.33
CA LEU A 31 -8.30 -23.15 -6.93
C LEU A 31 -6.94 -22.80 -6.32
N GLU A 32 -5.90 -23.59 -6.58
CA GLU A 32 -4.55 -23.35 -6.09
C GLU A 32 -3.99 -22.03 -6.62
N ASP A 33 -4.16 -21.74 -7.91
CA ASP A 33 -3.74 -20.46 -8.51
C ASP A 33 -4.51 -19.28 -7.91
N SER A 34 -5.82 -19.46 -7.66
CA SER A 34 -6.66 -18.42 -7.08
C SER A 34 -6.26 -18.11 -5.63
N LEU A 35 -5.86 -19.12 -4.87
CA LEU A 35 -5.31 -18.95 -3.52
C LEU A 35 -3.96 -18.22 -3.56
N ALA A 36 -3.05 -18.61 -4.46
CA ALA A 36 -1.76 -17.95 -4.62
C ALA A 36 -1.91 -16.46 -5.02
N LEU A 37 -2.84 -16.16 -5.92
CA LEU A 37 -3.19 -14.78 -6.28
C LEU A 37 -3.73 -14.00 -5.08
N TRP A 38 -4.63 -14.60 -4.29
CA TRP A 38 -5.16 -13.96 -3.10
C TRP A 38 -4.07 -13.66 -2.05
N GLU A 39 -3.20 -14.63 -1.75
CA GLU A 39 -2.09 -14.44 -0.81
C GLU A 39 -1.17 -13.30 -1.26
N ARG A 40 -0.84 -13.26 -2.55
CA ARG A 40 -0.06 -12.17 -3.13
C ARG A 40 -0.78 -10.82 -3.01
N GLY A 41 -2.08 -10.79 -3.26
CA GLY A 41 -2.92 -9.60 -3.07
C GLY A 41 -2.88 -9.08 -1.63
N GLU A 42 -2.95 -9.97 -0.64
CA GLU A 42 -2.87 -9.63 0.77
C GLU A 42 -1.50 -9.02 1.16
N GLU A 43 -0.40 -9.56 0.63
CA GLU A 43 0.94 -8.98 0.82
C GLU A 43 1.03 -7.57 0.24
N LEU A 44 0.58 -7.39 -1.00
CA LEU A 44 0.60 -6.09 -1.68
C LEU A 44 -0.28 -5.06 -0.96
N ALA A 45 -1.45 -5.48 -0.45
CA ALA A 45 -2.32 -4.62 0.34
C ALA A 45 -1.64 -4.19 1.65
N LYS A 46 -0.90 -5.07 2.33
CA LYS A 46 -0.11 -4.71 3.52
C LYS A 46 0.96 -3.66 3.20
N VAL A 47 1.69 -3.84 2.09
CA VAL A 47 2.70 -2.86 1.64
C VAL A 47 2.04 -1.50 1.35
N CYS A 48 0.93 -1.49 0.62
CA CYS A 48 0.19 -0.26 0.32
C CYS A 48 -0.25 0.47 1.60
N ARG A 49 -0.81 -0.27 2.58
CA ARG A 49 -1.23 0.31 3.87
C ARG A 49 -0.06 0.92 4.63
N HIS A 50 1.07 0.22 4.70
CA HIS A 50 2.27 0.72 5.38
C HIS A 50 2.72 2.09 4.83
N TRP A 51 2.75 2.25 3.50
CA TRP A 51 3.08 3.52 2.86
C TRP A 51 2.07 4.63 3.20
N LEU A 52 0.77 4.33 3.15
CA LEU A 52 -0.29 5.31 3.42
C LEU A 52 -0.30 5.74 4.89
N GLU A 53 -0.12 4.81 5.82
CA GLU A 53 0.00 5.09 7.26
C GLU A 53 1.22 5.98 7.55
N GLY A 54 2.37 5.65 6.95
CA GLY A 54 3.57 6.48 7.08
C GLY A 54 3.38 7.89 6.51
N ALA A 55 2.71 8.03 5.37
CA ALA A 55 2.38 9.34 4.82
C ALA A 55 1.42 10.12 5.73
N ARG A 56 0.42 9.44 6.30
CA ARG A 56 -0.54 10.05 7.22
C ARG A 56 0.14 10.57 8.48
N ALA A 57 1.00 9.77 9.12
CA ALA A 57 1.74 10.16 10.31
C ALA A 57 2.63 11.41 10.07
N ARG A 58 3.24 11.52 8.89
CA ARG A 58 4.03 12.71 8.49
C ARG A 58 3.16 13.95 8.37
N LEU A 59 1.96 13.83 7.79
CA LEU A 59 1.01 14.93 7.68
C LEU A 59 0.52 15.37 9.06
N ASP A 60 0.11 14.43 9.91
CA ASP A 60 -0.37 14.73 11.26
C ASP A 60 0.73 15.42 12.09
N SER A 61 1.98 14.97 11.98
CA SER A 61 3.14 15.62 12.63
C SER A 61 3.38 17.05 12.12
N ALA A 62 3.25 17.27 10.80
CA ALA A 62 3.42 18.60 10.21
C ALA A 62 2.28 19.56 10.59
N LEU A 63 1.06 19.05 10.79
CA LEU A 63 -0.07 19.84 11.27
C LEU A 63 0.10 20.22 12.74
N ALA A 64 0.46 19.27 13.61
CA ALA A 64 0.71 19.53 15.03
C ALA A 64 1.85 20.53 15.25
N ALA A 65 2.91 20.46 14.44
CA ALA A 65 4.01 21.42 14.49
C ALA A 65 3.60 22.84 14.04
N ARG A 66 2.46 22.99 13.36
CA ARG A 66 1.92 24.26 12.88
C ARG A 66 0.93 24.90 13.86
N GLU A 67 0.53 24.18 14.92
CA GLU A 67 -0.31 24.67 16.01
C GLU A 67 0.47 24.99 17.31
N PRO A 68 1.50 25.86 17.33
CA PRO A 68 1.86 26.56 18.55
C PRO A 68 1.17 27.94 18.60
N ALA A 69 0.47 28.19 19.72
CA ALA A 69 -0.06 29.47 20.21
C ALA A 69 -1.50 29.88 19.81
N GLU A 70 -2.49 29.15 20.29
CA GLU A 70 -3.71 29.75 20.87
C GLU A 70 -3.93 29.11 22.26
N GLU A 71 -3.04 29.44 23.20
CA GLU A 71 -3.29 29.26 24.63
C GLU A 71 -3.60 30.66 25.19
N GLU A 72 -4.85 30.90 25.59
CA GLU A 72 -5.29 31.99 26.49
C GLU A 72 -5.07 31.60 27.95
#